data_AF-A0A2G9YWZ9-F1
#
_entry.id   AF-A0A2G9YWZ9-F1
#
_cell.length_a   1.000
_cell.length_b   1.000
_cell.length_c   1.000
_cell.angle_alpha   90.00
_cell.angle_beta   90.00
_cell.angle_gamma   90.00
#
_symmetry.space_group_name_H-M   'P 1'
#
loop_
_entity.id
_entity.type
_entity.pdbx_description
1 polymer ?
#
loop_
_entity_poly.entity_id
_entity_poly.type
_entity_poly.pdbx_seq_one_letter_code
_entity_poly.pdbx_strand_id
1 'polypeptide(L)'
;MEKKNKLTCKTGLKKNIIKKEVFDREIALCRKLSKENRRKCGWGKCQDCGVIPLLYKLHKGQLLEDPVEITKVKNKFITYN
;
A
#
# COMPACT_ATOMS: atom_id res chain seq x y z
N MET A 1 31.45 21.84 6.30
CA MET A 1 30.32 21.76 5.36
C MET A 1 29.47 20.56 5.78
N GLU A 2 28.42 20.79 6.58
CA GLU A 2 27.55 19.71 7.06
C GLU A 2 26.87 19.05 5.86
N LYS A 3 27.00 17.72 5.73
CA LYS A 3 26.24 16.94 4.78
C LYS A 3 24.76 17.03 5.18
N LYS A 4 24.02 17.96 4.58
CA LYS A 4 22.54 17.99 4.67
C LYS A 4 22.04 16.66 4.10
N ASN A 5 21.66 15.73 4.97
CA ASN A 5 21.07 14.46 4.56
C ASN A 5 19.84 14.75 3.70
N LYS A 6 19.93 14.46 2.39
CA LYS A 6 18.86 14.70 1.42
C LYS A 6 17.62 13.90 1.85
N LEU A 7 16.53 14.60 2.17
CA LEU A 7 15.27 13.96 2.53
C LEU A 7 14.75 13.16 1.33
N THR A 8 14.31 11.92 1.56
CA THR A 8 13.72 11.06 0.52
C THR A 8 12.44 10.42 1.03
N CYS A 9 11.66 9.80 0.14
CA CYS A 9 10.48 9.02 0.51
C CYS A 9 10.80 7.79 1.39
N LYS A 10 12.09 7.44 1.51
CA LYS A 10 12.64 6.35 2.34
C LYS A 10 13.09 6.83 3.73
N THR A 11 13.23 8.14 3.95
CA THR A 11 13.63 8.70 5.23
C THR A 11 12.60 8.33 6.30
N GLY A 12 13.05 7.71 7.40
CA GLY A 12 12.18 7.35 8.53
C GLY A 12 11.29 6.13 8.30
N LEU A 13 11.55 5.30 7.27
CA LEU A 13 10.88 4.01 7.12
C LEU A 13 11.09 3.12 8.36
N LYS A 14 9.98 2.70 8.97
CA LYS A 14 9.98 1.78 10.11
C LYS A 14 8.97 0.67 9.85
N LYS A 15 9.30 -0.54 10.29
CA LYS A 15 8.39 -1.69 10.27
C LYS A 15 7.35 -1.55 11.38
N ASN A 16 6.17 -2.13 11.16
CA ASN A 16 5.08 -2.19 12.13
C ASN A 16 4.63 -0.82 12.68
N ILE A 17 4.67 0.25 11.87
CA ILE A 17 4.01 1.52 12.22
C ILE A 17 2.52 1.27 12.46
N ILE A 18 1.91 0.41 11.64
CA ILE A 18 0.61 -0.18 11.91
C ILE A 18 0.78 -1.64 12.35
N LYS A 19 -0.02 -2.04 13.34
CA LYS A 19 -0.11 -3.43 13.81
C LYS A 19 -0.62 -4.32 12.69
N LYS A 20 -0.22 -5.60 12.72
CA LYS A 20 -0.66 -6.62 11.76
C LYS A 20 -2.18 -6.71 11.66
N GLU A 21 -2.88 -6.65 12.78
CA GLU A 21 -4.35 -6.70 12.84
C GLU A 21 -5.01 -5.55 12.07
N VAL A 22 -4.47 -4.34 12.18
CA VAL A 22 -4.95 -3.17 11.44
C VAL A 22 -4.69 -3.37 9.95
N PHE A 23 -3.47 -3.76 9.58
CA PHE A 23 -3.13 -4.05 8.19
C PHE A 23 -4.07 -5.10 7.57
N ASP A 24 -4.28 -6.24 8.24
CA ASP A 24 -5.13 -7.32 7.75
C ASP A 24 -6.60 -6.88 7.62
N ARG A 25 -7.12 -6.12 8.60
CA ARG A 25 -8.48 -5.56 8.57
C ARG A 25 -8.68 -4.63 7.39
N GLU A 26 -7.76 -3.69 7.16
CA GLU A 26 -7.85 -2.74 6.05
C GLU A 26 -7.74 -3.44 4.68
N ILE A 27 -6.86 -4.45 4.57
CA ILE A 27 -6.76 -5.29 3.36
C ILE A 27 -8.06 -6.07 3.12
N ALA A 28 -8.65 -6.66 4.15
CA ALA A 28 -9.93 -7.38 4.05
C ALA A 28 -11.06 -6.45 3.59
N LEU A 29 -11.10 -5.22 4.10
CA LEU A 29 -12.06 -4.20 3.66
C LEU A 29 -11.85 -3.83 2.19
N CYS A 30 -10.61 -3.58 1.76
CA CYS A 30 -10.30 -3.25 0.38
C CYS A 30 -10.71 -4.39 -0.57
N ARG A 31 -10.45 -5.66 -0.20
CA ARG A 31 -10.86 -6.84 -0.96
C ARG A 31 -12.39 -6.94 -1.06
N LYS A 32 -13.10 -6.75 0.05
CA LYS A 32 -14.57 -6.78 0.09
C LYS A 32 -15.18 -5.73 -0.83
N LEU A 33 -14.78 -4.47 -0.66
CA LEU A 33 -15.31 -3.35 -1.45
C LEU A 33 -14.97 -3.48 -2.93
N SER A 34 -13.77 -3.96 -3.27
CA SER A 34 -13.41 -4.24 -4.66
C SER A 34 -14.35 -5.26 -5.31
N LYS A 35 -14.76 -6.31 -4.57
CA LYS A 35 -15.68 -7.33 -5.06
C LYS A 35 -17.10 -6.78 -5.20
N GLU A 36 -17.59 -6.07 -4.19
CA GLU A 36 -18.99 -5.59 -4.14
C GLU A 36 -19.25 -4.44 -5.13
N ASN A 37 -18.27 -3.56 -5.32
CA ASN A 37 -18.50 -2.29 -6.04
C ASN A 37 -17.92 -2.27 -7.45
N ARG A 38 -17.61 -3.42 -8.06
CA ARG A 38 -16.95 -3.49 -9.39
C ARG A 38 -15.58 -2.78 -9.39
N ARG A 39 -14.71 -3.17 -8.46
CA ARG A 39 -13.30 -2.73 -8.36
C ARG A 39 -13.12 -1.23 -8.11
N LYS A 40 -13.98 -0.67 -7.26
CA LYS A 40 -13.87 0.70 -6.77
C LYS A 40 -14.31 0.80 -5.31
N CYS A 41 -13.94 1.89 -4.65
CA CYS A 41 -14.47 2.28 -3.36
C CYS A 41 -14.50 3.80 -3.27
N GLY A 42 -14.73 4.36 -2.08
CA GLY A 42 -14.71 5.83 -1.86
C GLY A 42 -13.38 6.50 -2.23
N TRP A 43 -12.30 5.73 -2.36
CA TRP A 43 -10.98 6.22 -2.78
C TRP A 43 -10.77 6.18 -4.30
N GLY A 44 -11.77 5.76 -5.08
CA GLY A 44 -11.68 5.64 -6.53
C GLY A 44 -11.51 4.20 -7.03
N LYS A 45 -10.88 4.03 -8.19
CA LYS A 45 -10.69 2.73 -8.87
C LYS A 45 -9.52 1.95 -8.28
N CYS A 46 -9.65 0.64 -8.14
CA CYS A 46 -8.60 -0.22 -7.59
C CYS A 46 -7.31 -0.19 -8.44
N GLN A 47 -7.42 -0.03 -9.76
CA GLN A 47 -6.28 0.05 -10.68
C GLN A 47 -5.36 1.23 -10.36
N ASP A 48 -5.93 2.39 -10.02
CA ASP A 48 -5.19 3.63 -9.74
C ASP A 48 -4.92 3.84 -8.23
N CYS A 49 -5.42 2.93 -7.39
CA CYS A 49 -5.37 3.08 -5.94
C CYS A 49 -3.96 2.87 -5.36
N GLY A 50 -3.50 3.84 -4.55
CA GLY A 50 -2.25 3.82 -3.79
C GLY A 50 -2.37 3.33 -2.35
N VAL A 51 -3.57 2.99 -1.87
CA VAL A 51 -3.81 2.58 -0.47
C VAL A 51 -3.06 1.29 -0.11
N ILE A 52 -3.08 0.27 -0.99
CA ILE A 52 -2.38 -0.99 -0.71
C ILE A 52 -0.86 -0.81 -0.60
N PRO A 53 -0.18 -0.12 -1.55
CA PRO A 53 1.24 0.23 -1.37
C PRO A 53 1.52 1.03 -0.10
N LEU A 54 0.63 1.95 0.29
CA LEU A 54 0.78 2.72 1.52
C LEU A 54 0.68 1.83 2.77
N LEU A 55 -0.34 0.97 2.85
CA LEU A 55 -0.48 0.01 3.94
C LEU A 55 0.72 -0.95 4.02
N TYR A 56 1.23 -1.39 2.87
CA TYR A 56 2.44 -2.21 2.80
C TYR A 56 3.65 -1.46 3.35
N LYS A 57 3.82 -0.18 2.97
CA LYS A 57 4.87 0.69 3.51
C LYS A 57 4.78 0.82 5.03
N LEU A 58 3.60 1.10 5.57
CA LEU A 58 3.40 1.29 7.02
C LEU A 58 3.58 0.00 7.82
N HIS A 59 3.17 -1.14 7.28
CA HIS A 59 3.30 -2.42 7.97
C HIS A 59 4.70 -3.04 7.79
N LYS A 60 5.21 -3.11 6.56
CA LYS A 60 6.48 -3.77 6.23
C LYS A 60 7.70 -2.86 6.28
N GLY A 61 7.50 -1.54 6.43
CA GLY A 61 8.59 -0.56 6.43
C GLY A 61 9.30 -0.46 5.09
N GLN A 62 8.64 -0.82 3.98
CA GLN A 62 9.23 -0.86 2.65
C GLN A 62 8.46 0.02 1.69
N LEU A 63 9.15 0.98 1.05
CA LEU A 63 8.61 1.73 -0.07
C LEU A 63 8.76 0.90 -1.34
N LEU A 64 7.65 0.62 -2.02
CA LEU A 64 7.66 0.02 -3.36
C LEU A 64 7.76 1.14 -4.39
N GLU A 65 8.80 1.11 -5.21
CA GLU A 65 9.05 2.12 -6.26
C GLU A 65 8.88 1.55 -7.66
N ASP A 66 9.11 0.24 -7.82
CA ASP A 66 8.96 -0.43 -9.11
C ASP A 66 7.48 -0.70 -9.43
N PRO A 67 6.98 -0.28 -10.61
CA PRO A 67 5.58 -0.49 -11.00
C PRO A 67 5.15 -1.96 -11.06
N VAL A 68 6.07 -2.87 -11.41
CA VAL A 68 5.80 -4.31 -11.50
C VAL A 68 5.65 -4.89 -10.08
N GLU A 69 6.51 -4.49 -9.13
CA GLU A 69 6.38 -4.86 -7.72
C GLU A 69 5.08 -4.33 -7.10
N ILE A 70 4.74 -3.07 -7.36
CA ILE A 70 3.48 -2.45 -6.91
C ILE A 70 2.30 -3.29 -7.42
N THR A 71 2.30 -3.63 -8.70
CA THR A 71 1.24 -4.43 -9.32
C THR A 71 1.17 -5.83 -8.71
N LYS A 72 2.31 -6.50 -8.50
CA LYS A 72 2.36 -7.82 -7.83
C LYS A 72 1.78 -7.77 -6.42
N VAL A 73 2.14 -6.76 -5.63
CA VAL A 73 1.63 -6.60 -4.26
C VAL A 73 0.12 -6.30 -4.28
N LYS A 74 -0.35 -5.44 -5.18
CA LYS A 74 -1.78 -5.17 -5.34
C LYS A 74 -2.55 -6.44 -5.72
N ASN A 75 -2.07 -7.19 -6.72
CA ASN A 75 -2.69 -8.43 -7.20
C ASN A 75 -2.71 -9.55 -6.14
N LYS A 76 -1.75 -9.55 -5.21
CA LYS A 76 -1.76 -10.47 -4.06
C LYS A 76 -2.98 -10.27 -3.16
N PHE A 77 -3.46 -9.03 -3.03
CA PHE A 77 -4.55 -8.69 -2.12
C PHE A 77 -5.89 -8.56 -2.85
N ILE A 78 -5.90 -8.01 -4.05
CA ILE A 78 -7.10 -7.76 -4.86
C ILE A 78 -6.83 -8.16 -6.30
N THR A 79 -7.64 -9.07 -6.84
CA THR A 79 -7.59 -9.43 -8.26
C THR A 79 -8.42 -8.45 -9.08
N TYR A 80 -7.80 -7.79 -10.05
CA TYR A 80 -8.48 -7.01 -11.07
C TYR A 80 -7.98 -7.49 -12.44
N ASN A 81 -8.73 -8.42 -13.08
CA ASN A 81 -8.51 -8.86 -14.46
C ASN A 81 -9.07 -7.85 -15.47
#